data_AF-A0AAU3RK73-F1
#
_entry.id   AF-A0AAU3RK73-F1
#
_cell.length_a   1.000
_cell.length_b   1.000
_cell.length_c   1.000
_cell.angle_alpha   90.00
_cell.angle_beta   90.00
_cell.angle_gamma   90.00
#
_symmetry.space_group_name_H-M   'P 1'
#
loop_
_entity.id
_entity.type
_entity.pdbx_description
1 polymer ?
#
loop_
_entity_poly.entity_id
_entity_poly.type
_entity_poly.pdbx_seq_one_letter_code
_entity_poly.pdbx_strand_id
1 'polypeptide(L)'
;MTRPTPDISTARRQDVLDALRRGTVPQAGLGLFAVGLTRFEAALDDNLDTVTRGGSAFHALRGEYGSGKTFFARWLAENAKRRGLAVSEVQISETETPLHRLETVYRKLTERLTTATHQPSALRAVIDSWLYALEEEALASGEIEDDDEGGLAAAVDELLELRLAAVARTTPAFSAALRGYHRAVASGDGPQAEALIAWLGGQKSVAAAAKRSAGIRGDLDHFGALGFLQGLLTVLRDCGHPGLLLVLDEVETLQRVRGDVREKSLNALRQLLDEIDSGRFPGLFLVITGTPAFYDGPQGVQRLPPLAQRLATDFTTDPRFDSPRAVQLRLPGFDLASLGELGRKVREIYAADARRPDRLATHADDTYLEELARSLTGSLGGKVGIAPRLYLRKLVADVLDRIDEFDDFDPRKHYALTLDSAELTPTERNAAGADDIELELEPFEDTASEPSTESKSS
;
A
#
# COMPACT_ATOMS: atom_id res chain seq x y z
N MET A 1 18.34 -22.20 14.27
CA MET A 1 19.50 -21.35 13.93
C MET A 1 18.99 -19.94 13.73
N THR A 2 19.19 -19.07 14.72
CA THR A 2 18.84 -17.65 14.66
C THR A 2 19.69 -17.02 13.55
N ARG A 3 19.06 -16.56 12.47
CA ARG A 3 19.76 -15.77 11.45
C ARG A 3 20.36 -14.54 12.15
N PRO A 4 21.60 -14.13 11.85
CA PRO A 4 22.14 -12.89 12.39
C PRO A 4 21.22 -11.75 11.99
N THR A 5 20.85 -10.90 12.96
CA THR A 5 20.11 -9.67 12.73
C THR A 5 20.92 -8.86 11.70
N PRO A 6 20.38 -8.55 10.51
CA PRO A 6 21.13 -7.77 9.53
C PRO A 6 21.51 -6.44 10.17
N ASP A 7 22.77 -6.03 10.05
CA ASP A 7 23.27 -4.78 10.63
C ASP A 7 22.41 -3.60 10.13
N ILE A 8 21.59 -3.04 11.02
CA ILE A 8 20.57 -2.04 10.68
C ILE A 8 21.20 -0.67 10.84
N SER A 9 21.26 0.11 9.76
CA SER A 9 21.75 1.49 9.84
C SER A 9 20.94 2.32 10.85
N THR A 10 21.61 3.19 11.59
CA THR A 10 20.97 4.13 12.54
C THR A 10 19.88 4.95 11.87
N ALA A 11 20.10 5.43 10.64
CA ALA A 11 19.09 6.17 9.87
C ALA A 11 17.79 5.37 9.69
N ARG A 12 17.90 4.07 9.35
CA ARG A 12 16.74 3.21 9.17
C ARG A 12 15.98 2.95 10.48
N ARG A 13 16.70 2.85 11.61
CA ARG A 13 16.08 2.73 12.93
C ARG A 13 15.33 4.02 13.30
N GLN A 14 15.93 5.18 13.07
CA GLN A 14 15.31 6.48 13.30
C GLN A 14 14.03 6.68 12.47
N ASP A 15 14.06 6.34 11.18
CA ASP A 15 12.87 6.43 10.31
C ASP A 15 11.70 5.57 10.82
N VAL A 16 12.00 4.37 11.32
CA VAL A 16 11.00 3.48 11.95
C VAL A 16 10.43 4.15 13.19
N LEU A 17 11.28 4.58 14.13
CA LEU A 17 10.84 5.20 15.38
C LEU A 17 10.01 6.46 15.14
N ASP A 18 10.40 7.30 14.18
CA ASP A 18 9.69 8.52 13.80
C ASP A 18 8.29 8.25 13.24
N ALA A 19 8.13 7.21 12.42
CA ALA A 19 6.82 6.79 11.96
C ALA A 19 5.95 6.27 13.12
N LEU A 20 6.53 5.48 14.04
CA LEU A 20 5.84 4.98 15.21
C LEU A 20 5.42 6.11 16.17
N ARG A 21 6.25 7.14 16.38
CA ARG A 21 5.91 8.37 17.14
C ARG A 21 4.67 9.07 16.58
N ARG A 22 4.51 9.06 15.25
CA ARG A 22 3.34 9.63 14.57
C ARG A 22 2.13 8.68 14.51
N GLY A 23 2.28 7.44 14.99
CA GLY A 23 1.24 6.41 14.88
C GLY A 23 1.00 5.96 13.44
N THR A 24 2.00 6.05 12.57
CA THR A 24 1.93 5.62 11.16
C THR A 24 2.81 4.40 10.90
N VAL A 25 2.52 3.67 9.82
CA VAL A 25 3.32 2.51 9.40
C VAL A 25 4.56 3.00 8.65
N PRO A 26 5.80 2.61 9.07
CA PRO A 26 7.03 2.98 8.38
C PRO A 26 7.05 2.55 6.91
N GLN A 27 7.83 3.25 6.08
CA GLN A 27 8.01 2.91 4.66
C GLN A 27 9.01 1.76 4.44
N ALA A 28 9.91 1.55 5.39
CA ALA A 28 10.93 0.49 5.36
C ALA A 28 11.24 0.02 6.79
N GLY A 29 11.85 -1.17 6.91
CA GLY A 29 12.25 -1.70 8.22
C GLY A 29 11.13 -2.45 8.93
N LEU A 30 10.12 -2.88 8.17
CA LEU A 30 8.94 -3.55 8.74
C LEU A 30 9.30 -4.95 9.26
N GLY A 31 10.28 -5.61 8.64
CA GLY A 31 10.79 -6.90 9.10
C GLY A 31 11.41 -6.86 10.52
N LEU A 32 11.78 -5.67 11.03
CA LEU A 32 12.43 -5.52 12.33
C LEU A 32 11.49 -5.77 13.50
N PHE A 33 10.20 -5.48 13.32
CA PHE A 33 9.19 -5.60 14.36
C PHE A 33 7.93 -6.33 13.88
N ALA A 34 8.03 -7.07 12.77
CA ALA A 34 6.94 -7.93 12.31
C ALA A 34 6.65 -9.02 13.36
N VAL A 35 5.37 -9.15 13.73
CA VAL A 35 4.86 -10.14 14.70
C VAL A 35 3.73 -10.92 14.03
N GLY A 36 3.68 -12.24 14.24
CA GLY A 36 2.61 -13.10 13.73
C GLY A 36 2.64 -13.39 12.21
N LEU A 37 3.62 -12.85 11.47
CA LEU A 37 3.69 -13.00 10.01
C LEU A 37 4.45 -14.24 9.53
N THR A 38 5.26 -14.86 10.39
CA THR A 38 6.14 -15.98 10.03
C THR A 38 5.40 -17.15 9.40
N ARG A 39 4.15 -17.39 9.77
CA ARG A 39 3.33 -18.47 9.17
C ARG A 39 3.04 -18.28 7.68
N PHE A 40 3.10 -17.04 7.18
CA PHE A 40 2.82 -16.72 5.78
C PHE A 40 4.08 -16.65 4.92
N GLU A 41 5.26 -16.51 5.54
CA GLU A 41 6.54 -16.27 4.84
C GLU A 41 6.78 -17.25 3.70
N ALA A 42 6.79 -18.55 4.00
CA ALA A 42 7.10 -19.57 2.99
C ALA A 42 6.14 -19.55 1.79
N ALA A 43 4.83 -19.41 2.04
CA ALA A 43 3.85 -19.41 0.97
C ALA A 43 3.90 -18.11 0.14
N LEU A 44 4.16 -16.96 0.76
CA LEU A 44 4.32 -15.69 0.04
C LEU A 44 5.62 -15.64 -0.73
N ASP A 45 6.69 -16.23 -0.19
CA ASP A 45 7.95 -16.43 -0.90
C ASP A 45 7.76 -17.29 -2.15
N ASP A 46 7.04 -18.42 -2.04
CA ASP A 46 6.67 -19.26 -3.20
C ASP A 46 5.91 -18.45 -4.28
N ASN A 47 4.98 -17.58 -3.87
CA ASN A 47 4.21 -16.73 -4.78
C ASN A 47 5.08 -15.65 -5.44
N LEU A 48 5.92 -14.97 -4.68
CA LEU A 48 6.87 -14.00 -5.21
C LEU A 48 7.82 -14.67 -6.21
N ASP A 49 8.35 -15.83 -5.89
CA ASP A 49 9.23 -16.58 -6.78
C ASP A 49 8.48 -17.04 -8.05
N THR A 50 7.21 -17.42 -7.94
CA THR A 50 6.36 -17.72 -9.11
C THR A 50 6.20 -16.51 -10.02
N VAL A 51 5.97 -15.35 -9.43
CA VAL A 51 5.83 -14.08 -10.16
C VAL A 51 7.14 -13.69 -10.84
N THR A 52 8.29 -13.88 -10.19
CA THR A 52 9.60 -13.60 -10.82
C THR A 52 9.88 -14.49 -12.03
N ARG A 53 9.31 -15.70 -12.09
CA ARG A 53 9.41 -16.62 -13.23
C ARG A 53 8.39 -16.33 -14.34
N GLY A 54 7.65 -15.22 -14.24
CA GLY A 54 6.64 -14.83 -15.22
C GLY A 54 5.25 -15.43 -14.98
N GLY A 55 5.02 -16.12 -13.86
CA GLY A 55 3.69 -16.52 -13.42
C GLY A 55 2.90 -15.35 -12.83
N SER A 56 1.66 -15.62 -12.44
CA SER A 56 0.81 -14.65 -11.74
C SER A 56 0.35 -15.24 -10.41
N ALA A 57 0.09 -14.39 -9.42
CA ALA A 57 -0.39 -14.81 -8.11
C ALA A 57 -1.50 -13.87 -7.61
N PHE A 58 -2.37 -14.40 -6.77
CA PHE A 58 -3.45 -13.64 -6.16
C PHE A 58 -3.67 -14.05 -4.70
N HIS A 59 -3.87 -13.06 -3.82
CA HIS A 59 -4.33 -13.27 -2.44
C HIS A 59 -5.29 -12.19 -1.98
N ALA A 60 -6.29 -12.58 -1.19
CA ALA A 60 -7.21 -11.69 -0.50
C ALA A 60 -6.90 -11.68 1.00
N LEU A 61 -6.36 -10.57 1.48
CA LEU A 61 -6.02 -10.37 2.88
C LEU A 61 -7.25 -9.94 3.68
N ARG A 62 -7.69 -10.82 4.58
CA ARG A 62 -8.88 -10.63 5.40
C ARG A 62 -8.51 -10.37 6.84
N GLY A 63 -8.99 -9.28 7.41
CA GLY A 63 -8.79 -9.00 8.84
C GLY A 63 -9.60 -7.81 9.33
N GLU A 64 -9.88 -7.78 10.63
CA GLU A 64 -10.59 -6.66 11.26
C GLU A 64 -9.80 -5.34 11.15
N TYR A 65 -10.44 -4.24 11.47
CA TYR A 65 -9.73 -2.97 11.62
C TYR A 65 -8.67 -3.08 12.73
N GLY A 66 -7.47 -2.55 12.48
CA GLY A 66 -6.33 -2.69 13.39
C GLY A 66 -5.62 -4.05 13.36
N SER A 67 -6.08 -5.05 12.59
CA SER A 67 -5.42 -6.37 12.48
C SER A 67 -4.06 -6.38 11.76
N GLY A 68 -3.59 -5.23 11.29
CA GLY A 68 -2.30 -5.12 10.60
C GLY A 68 -2.35 -5.36 9.08
N LYS A 69 -3.51 -5.24 8.43
CA LYS A 69 -3.63 -5.40 6.95
C LYS A 69 -2.64 -4.54 6.17
N THR A 70 -2.61 -3.22 6.42
CA THR A 70 -1.67 -2.30 5.77
C THR A 70 -0.21 -2.61 6.14
N PHE A 71 0.06 -3.03 7.39
CA PHE A 71 1.39 -3.46 7.80
C PHE A 71 1.86 -4.70 7.00
N PHE A 72 1.00 -5.71 6.88
CA PHE A 72 1.25 -6.91 6.08
C PHE A 72 1.51 -6.56 4.61
N ALA A 73 0.67 -5.71 4.01
CA ALA A 73 0.83 -5.29 2.63
C ALA A 73 2.20 -4.63 2.38
N ARG A 74 2.61 -3.71 3.26
CA ARG A 74 3.91 -3.05 3.16
C ARG A 74 5.09 -3.96 3.48
N TRP A 75 4.92 -4.89 4.41
CA TRP A 75 5.93 -5.91 4.69
C TRP A 75 6.14 -6.82 3.48
N LEU A 76 5.06 -7.24 2.81
CA LEU A 76 5.12 -7.99 1.56
C LEU A 76 5.74 -7.16 0.42
N ALA A 77 5.44 -5.87 0.34
CA ALA A 77 6.09 -4.93 -0.58
C ALA A 77 7.61 -4.87 -0.37
N GLU A 78 8.08 -4.83 0.88
CA GLU A 78 9.51 -4.84 1.20
C GLU A 78 10.17 -6.14 0.74
N ASN A 79 9.49 -7.28 0.94
CA ASN A 79 9.92 -8.60 0.43
C ASN A 79 9.96 -8.64 -1.11
N ALA A 80 8.96 -8.07 -1.78
CA ALA A 80 8.88 -8.02 -3.24
C ALA A 80 10.02 -7.18 -3.83
N LYS A 81 10.30 -6.00 -3.26
CA LYS A 81 11.42 -5.14 -3.68
C LYS A 81 12.77 -5.82 -3.51
N ARG A 82 12.97 -6.61 -2.44
CA ARG A 82 14.20 -7.41 -2.26
C ARG A 82 14.42 -8.44 -3.37
N ARG A 83 13.35 -8.90 -4.02
CA ARG A 83 13.38 -9.80 -5.19
C ARG A 83 13.40 -9.04 -6.52
N GLY A 84 13.57 -7.71 -6.50
CA GLY A 84 13.64 -6.87 -7.68
C GLY A 84 12.28 -6.49 -8.29
N LEU A 85 11.16 -6.93 -7.72
CA LEU A 85 9.83 -6.55 -8.23
C LEU A 85 9.57 -5.05 -8.03
N ALA A 86 8.82 -4.47 -8.96
CA ALA A 86 8.15 -3.20 -8.72
C ALA A 86 6.96 -3.41 -7.77
N VAL A 87 6.56 -2.35 -7.08
CA VAL A 87 5.44 -2.37 -6.14
C VAL A 87 4.57 -1.14 -6.31
N SER A 88 3.25 -1.33 -6.20
CA SER A 88 2.29 -0.24 -6.07
C SER A 88 1.20 -0.57 -5.05
N GLU A 89 0.97 0.33 -4.09
CA GLU A 89 -0.11 0.27 -3.10
C GLU A 89 -1.17 1.32 -3.46
N VAL A 90 -2.37 0.85 -3.80
CA VAL A 90 -3.49 1.68 -4.25
C VAL A 90 -4.64 1.54 -3.28
N GLN A 91 -4.94 2.61 -2.54
CA GLN A 91 -6.09 2.66 -1.64
C GLN A 91 -7.38 2.89 -2.44
N ILE A 92 -8.36 2.02 -2.26
CA ILE A 92 -9.66 2.11 -2.91
C ILE A 92 -10.57 3.06 -2.14
N SER A 93 -11.20 3.97 -2.87
CA SER A 93 -12.14 4.94 -2.30
C SER A 93 -13.20 5.34 -3.32
N GLU A 94 -14.35 5.82 -2.85
CA GLU A 94 -15.43 6.26 -3.75
C GLU A 94 -15.05 7.50 -4.57
N THR A 95 -14.36 8.44 -3.94
CA THR A 95 -14.10 9.78 -4.48
C THR A 95 -12.83 9.84 -5.33
N GLU A 96 -11.75 9.19 -4.90
CA GLU A 96 -10.45 9.32 -5.55
C GLU A 96 -10.10 8.13 -6.45
N THR A 97 -10.42 6.91 -6.00
CA THR A 97 -10.01 5.66 -6.67
C THR A 97 -11.17 4.66 -6.80
N PRO A 98 -12.25 5.01 -7.52
CA PRO A 98 -13.38 4.12 -7.66
C PRO A 98 -13.00 2.86 -8.47
N LEU A 99 -13.15 1.67 -7.86
CA LEU A 99 -12.67 0.41 -8.43
C LEU A 99 -13.34 0.05 -9.78
N HIS A 100 -14.57 0.48 -10.03
CA HIS A 100 -15.23 0.27 -11.33
C HIS A 100 -14.59 1.05 -12.50
N ARG A 101 -13.71 2.02 -12.21
CA ARG A 101 -12.95 2.80 -13.20
C ARG A 101 -11.50 2.37 -13.20
N LEU A 102 -11.19 1.29 -13.91
CA LEU A 102 -9.84 0.73 -13.93
C LEU A 102 -8.80 1.69 -14.53
N GLU A 103 -9.21 2.63 -15.38
CA GLU A 103 -8.34 3.73 -15.83
C GLU A 103 -7.86 4.60 -14.67
N THR A 104 -8.70 4.77 -13.65
CA THR A 104 -8.34 5.54 -12.45
C THR A 104 -7.47 4.72 -11.51
N VAL A 105 -7.72 3.41 -11.38
CA VAL A 105 -6.88 2.48 -10.62
C VAL A 105 -5.48 2.39 -11.24
N TYR A 106 -5.38 2.25 -12.57
CA TYR A 106 -4.11 2.25 -13.29
C TYR A 106 -3.34 3.56 -13.09
N ARG A 107 -4.02 4.71 -13.16
CA ARG A 107 -3.38 6.00 -12.85
C ARG A 107 -2.83 6.05 -11.41
N LYS A 108 -3.59 5.56 -10.43
CA LYS A 108 -3.09 5.49 -9.05
C LYS A 108 -1.93 4.50 -8.91
N LEU A 109 -1.98 3.40 -9.65
CA LEU A 109 -0.91 2.42 -9.70
C LEU A 109 0.41 3.06 -10.18
N THR A 110 0.36 3.83 -11.27
CA THR A 110 1.56 4.50 -11.83
C THR A 110 2.07 5.63 -10.94
N GLU A 111 1.18 6.42 -10.34
CA GLU A 111 1.51 7.46 -9.34
C GLU A 111 2.21 6.87 -8.09
N ARG A 112 1.85 5.63 -7.71
CA ARG A 112 2.40 4.95 -6.52
C ARG A 112 3.46 3.90 -6.85
N LEU A 113 3.84 3.77 -8.13
CA LEU A 113 4.82 2.79 -8.57
C LEU A 113 6.18 3.10 -7.95
N THR A 114 6.77 2.10 -7.30
CA THR A 114 8.08 2.16 -6.66
C THR A 114 8.90 0.94 -7.02
N THR A 115 10.23 1.08 -6.99
CA THR A 115 11.15 -0.06 -7.13
C THR A 115 12.12 -0.07 -5.94
N ALA A 116 13.13 -0.94 -5.95
CA ALA A 116 14.18 -0.92 -4.94
C ALA A 116 15.06 0.34 -5.05
N THR A 117 15.23 0.87 -6.26
CA THR A 117 16.11 1.99 -6.58
C THR A 117 15.36 3.32 -6.76
N HIS A 118 14.06 3.27 -7.05
CA HIS A 118 13.25 4.45 -7.33
C HIS A 118 12.14 4.65 -6.29
N GLN A 119 12.03 5.89 -5.84
CA GLN A 119 10.93 6.41 -5.01
C GLN A 119 9.60 6.42 -5.81
N PRO A 120 8.45 6.76 -5.17
CA PRO A 120 7.16 6.79 -5.87
C PRO A 120 7.17 7.63 -7.15
N SER A 121 6.27 7.30 -8.09
CA SER A 121 6.23 7.83 -9.46
C SER A 121 7.38 7.32 -10.36
N ALA A 122 7.80 6.07 -10.18
CA ALA A 122 8.90 5.46 -10.92
C ALA A 122 8.64 5.21 -12.42
N LEU A 123 7.42 5.45 -12.93
CA LEU A 123 7.04 5.12 -14.31
C LEU A 123 7.99 5.69 -15.36
N ARG A 124 8.32 6.98 -15.26
CA ARG A 124 9.25 7.64 -16.20
C ARG A 124 10.61 6.96 -16.17
N ALA A 125 11.18 6.80 -14.97
CA ALA A 125 12.51 6.20 -14.83
C ALA A 125 12.55 4.75 -15.36
N VAL A 126 11.47 3.98 -15.16
CA VAL A 126 11.32 2.65 -15.76
C VAL A 126 11.30 2.72 -17.28
N ILE A 127 10.50 3.61 -17.87
CA ILE A 127 10.41 3.75 -19.33
C ILE A 127 11.73 4.24 -19.94
N ASP A 128 12.37 5.24 -19.33
CA ASP A 128 13.66 5.77 -19.79
C ASP A 128 14.74 4.68 -19.72
N SER A 129 14.78 3.90 -18.63
CA SER A 129 15.70 2.76 -18.50
C SER A 129 15.43 1.67 -19.52
N TRP A 130 14.16 1.45 -19.88
CA TRP A 130 13.81 0.47 -20.90
C TRP A 130 14.30 0.91 -22.28
N LEU A 131 14.02 2.16 -22.66
CA LEU A 131 14.42 2.71 -23.94
C LEU A 131 15.94 2.71 -24.09
N TYR A 132 16.67 3.05 -23.03
CA TYR A 132 18.12 2.94 -23.00
C TYR A 132 18.61 1.51 -23.23
N ALA A 133 17.99 0.50 -22.60
CA ALA A 133 18.33 -0.90 -22.82
C ALA A 133 18.06 -1.36 -24.27
N LEU A 134 16.99 -0.85 -24.90
CA LEU A 134 16.70 -1.10 -26.31
C LEU A 134 17.71 -0.41 -27.23
N GLU A 135 18.16 0.80 -26.90
CA GLU A 135 19.22 1.52 -27.63
C GLU A 135 20.54 0.75 -27.58
N GLU A 136 20.94 0.26 -26.39
CA GLU A 136 22.12 -0.60 -26.23
C GLU A 136 22.01 -1.90 -27.05
N GLU A 137 20.83 -2.55 -27.05
CA GLU A 137 20.58 -3.76 -27.85
C GLU A 137 20.67 -3.46 -29.35
N ALA A 138 20.11 -2.34 -29.81
CA ALA A 138 20.17 -1.91 -31.20
C ALA A 138 21.61 -1.62 -31.66
N LEU A 139 22.41 -0.90 -30.86
CA LEU A 139 23.82 -0.64 -31.16
C LEU A 139 24.67 -1.92 -31.15
N ALA A 140 24.38 -2.85 -30.23
CA ALA A 140 25.08 -4.14 -30.15
C ALA A 140 24.87 -5.04 -31.37
N SER A 141 23.86 -4.79 -32.21
CA SER A 141 23.67 -5.50 -33.48
C SER A 141 24.80 -5.25 -34.48
N GLY A 142 25.48 -4.09 -34.37
CA GLY A 142 26.54 -3.67 -35.30
C GLY A 142 26.05 -3.28 -36.70
N GLU A 143 24.72 -3.18 -36.90
CA GLU A 143 24.11 -2.79 -38.18
C GLU A 143 23.93 -1.26 -38.33
N ILE A 144 24.15 -0.51 -37.24
CA ILE A 144 23.91 0.94 -37.13
C ILE A 144 25.25 1.62 -36.86
N GLU A 145 25.57 2.65 -37.64
CA GLU A 145 26.75 3.48 -37.38
C GLU A 145 26.52 4.35 -36.14
N ASP A 146 27.56 4.61 -35.34
CA ASP A 146 27.46 5.32 -34.05
C ASP A 146 26.88 6.76 -34.18
N ASP A 147 26.93 7.36 -35.37
CA ASP A 147 26.40 8.69 -35.67
C ASP A 147 25.06 8.69 -36.43
N ASP A 148 24.48 7.52 -36.73
CA ASP A 148 23.16 7.41 -37.37
C ASP A 148 22.03 7.43 -36.32
N GLU A 149 21.76 8.62 -35.77
CA GLU A 149 20.65 8.84 -34.83
C GLU A 149 19.29 8.40 -35.41
N GLY A 150 19.10 8.54 -36.73
CA GLY A 150 17.87 8.16 -37.41
C GLY A 150 17.68 6.65 -37.53
N GLY A 151 18.74 5.94 -37.89
CA GLY A 151 18.80 4.48 -37.92
C GLY A 151 18.63 3.87 -36.54
N LEU A 152 19.29 4.44 -35.52
CA LEU A 152 19.12 4.02 -34.13
C LEU A 152 17.66 4.14 -33.67
N ALA A 153 17.02 5.29 -33.93
CA ALA A 153 15.64 5.50 -33.55
C ALA A 153 14.67 4.53 -34.26
N ALA A 154 14.92 4.22 -35.53
CA ALA A 154 14.12 3.24 -36.28
C ALA A 154 14.29 1.82 -35.70
N ALA A 155 15.51 1.40 -35.38
CA ALA A 155 15.79 0.10 -34.80
C ALA A 155 15.17 -0.06 -33.40
N VAL A 156 15.20 0.98 -32.57
CA VAL A 156 14.52 0.99 -31.26
C VAL A 156 13.01 0.89 -31.43
N ASP A 157 12.42 1.62 -32.38
CA ASP A 157 10.98 1.53 -32.71
C ASP A 157 10.60 0.09 -33.14
N GLU A 158 11.46 -0.61 -33.90
CA GLU A 158 11.27 -2.01 -34.29
C GLU A 158 11.35 -2.99 -33.11
N LEU A 159 12.36 -2.85 -32.25
CA LEU A 159 12.50 -3.67 -31.04
C LEU A 159 11.31 -3.46 -30.09
N LEU A 160 10.86 -2.22 -29.91
CA LEU A 160 9.70 -1.88 -29.11
C LEU A 160 8.43 -2.58 -29.63
N GLU A 161 8.20 -2.56 -30.95
CA GLU A 161 7.05 -3.25 -31.56
C GLU A 161 7.15 -4.77 -31.41
N LEU A 162 8.35 -5.34 -31.51
CA LEU A 162 8.58 -6.77 -31.30
C LEU A 162 8.24 -7.17 -29.85
N ARG A 163 8.76 -6.44 -28.84
CA ARG A 163 8.52 -6.73 -27.41
C ARG A 163 7.05 -6.55 -27.05
N LEU A 164 6.40 -5.51 -27.59
CA LEU A 164 5.00 -5.20 -27.30
C LEU A 164 3.99 -5.83 -28.26
N ALA A 165 4.43 -6.69 -29.19
CA ALA A 165 3.55 -7.29 -30.21
C ALA A 165 2.29 -7.94 -29.62
N ALA A 166 2.40 -8.58 -28.46
CA ALA A 166 1.25 -9.17 -27.78
C ALA A 166 0.25 -8.13 -27.25
N VAL A 167 0.76 -7.03 -26.71
CA VAL A 167 -0.02 -5.93 -26.12
C VAL A 167 -0.65 -5.08 -27.23
N ALA A 168 0.11 -4.81 -28.30
CA ALA A 168 -0.31 -3.99 -29.42
C ALA A 168 -1.54 -4.56 -30.17
N ARG A 169 -1.76 -5.88 -30.12
CA ARG A 169 -2.96 -6.51 -30.70
C ARG A 169 -4.26 -6.02 -30.08
N THR A 170 -4.27 -5.77 -28.77
CA THR A 170 -5.47 -5.32 -28.04
C THR A 170 -5.39 -3.84 -27.67
N THR A 171 -4.18 -3.27 -27.60
CA THR A 171 -3.94 -1.94 -27.04
C THR A 171 -2.81 -1.23 -27.78
N PRO A 172 -2.99 -0.94 -29.09
CA PRO A 172 -1.95 -0.34 -29.93
C PRO A 172 -1.55 1.07 -29.46
N ALA A 173 -2.44 1.75 -28.74
CA ALA A 173 -2.20 3.11 -28.26
C ALA A 173 -1.08 3.18 -27.20
N PHE A 174 -0.82 2.10 -26.47
CA PHE A 174 0.30 2.02 -25.52
C PHE A 174 1.65 2.08 -26.25
N SER A 175 1.86 1.19 -27.24
CA SER A 175 3.06 1.19 -28.08
C SER A 175 3.22 2.50 -28.86
N ALA A 176 2.12 3.04 -29.41
CA ALA A 176 2.14 4.32 -30.12
C ALA A 176 2.63 5.48 -29.23
N ALA A 177 2.19 5.53 -27.98
CA ALA A 177 2.64 6.54 -27.03
C ALA A 177 4.10 6.38 -26.62
N LEU A 178 4.59 5.16 -26.45
CA LEU A 178 6.00 4.91 -26.14
C LEU A 178 6.93 5.33 -27.29
N ARG A 179 6.58 5.02 -28.54
CA ARG A 179 7.31 5.52 -29.72
C ARG A 179 7.28 7.03 -29.82
N GLY A 180 6.09 7.63 -29.61
CA GLY A 180 5.96 9.08 -29.59
C GLY A 180 6.82 9.72 -28.49
N TYR A 181 6.89 9.08 -27.33
CA TYR A 181 7.71 9.53 -26.20
C TYR A 181 9.20 9.43 -26.53
N HIS A 182 9.67 8.30 -27.07
CA HIS A 182 11.05 8.10 -27.50
C HIS A 182 11.49 9.17 -28.51
N ARG A 183 10.70 9.41 -29.57
CA ARG A 183 10.99 10.48 -30.55
C ARG A 183 10.98 11.88 -29.96
N ALA A 184 10.12 12.15 -28.99
CA ALA A 184 10.08 13.43 -28.30
C ALA A 184 11.34 13.63 -27.43
N VAL A 185 11.82 12.58 -26.77
CA VAL A 185 13.09 12.62 -26.01
C VAL A 185 14.28 12.82 -26.96
N ALA A 186 14.37 12.02 -28.04
CA ALA A 186 15.46 12.12 -29.01
C ALA A 186 15.54 13.49 -29.68
N SER A 187 14.40 14.13 -29.97
CA SER A 187 14.36 15.46 -30.58
C SER A 187 14.47 16.62 -29.57
N GLY A 188 14.57 16.34 -28.26
CA GLY A 188 14.63 17.36 -27.21
C GLY A 188 13.30 18.09 -26.96
N ASP A 189 12.18 17.57 -27.46
CA ASP A 189 10.84 18.12 -27.22
C ASP A 189 10.30 17.69 -25.84
N GLY A 190 10.85 18.35 -24.81
CA GLY A 190 10.47 18.12 -23.40
C GLY A 190 8.96 18.23 -23.13
N PRO A 191 8.25 19.28 -23.62
CA PRO A 191 6.80 19.40 -23.43
C PRO A 191 6.01 18.23 -24.02
N GLN A 192 6.38 17.76 -25.20
CA GLN A 192 5.72 16.62 -25.83
C GLN A 192 6.03 15.31 -25.10
N ALA A 193 7.27 15.11 -24.67
CA ALA A 193 7.67 13.97 -23.86
C ALA A 193 6.89 13.92 -22.53
N GLU A 194 6.79 15.04 -21.81
CA GLU A 194 6.00 15.18 -20.58
C GLU A 194 4.53 14.82 -20.79
N ALA A 195 3.93 15.30 -21.89
CA ALA A 195 2.54 15.03 -22.19
C ALA A 195 2.29 13.54 -22.46
N LEU A 196 3.17 12.88 -23.21
CA LEU A 196 3.01 11.47 -23.59
C LEU A 196 3.26 10.51 -22.42
N ILE A 197 4.27 10.77 -21.58
CA ILE A 197 4.50 9.95 -20.39
C ILE A 197 3.42 10.15 -19.33
N ALA A 198 2.89 11.36 -19.18
CA ALA A 198 1.72 11.61 -18.32
C ALA A 198 0.49 10.82 -18.84
N TRP A 199 0.29 10.78 -20.15
CA TRP A 199 -0.79 9.99 -20.75
C TRP A 199 -0.60 8.48 -20.59
N LEU A 200 0.62 7.98 -20.80
CA LEU A 200 1.01 6.58 -20.50
C LEU A 200 0.77 6.24 -19.03
N GLY A 201 0.93 7.21 -18.12
CA GLY A 201 0.60 7.11 -16.72
C GLY A 201 -0.90 7.17 -16.40
N GLY A 202 -1.78 7.35 -17.39
CA GLY A 202 -3.23 7.43 -17.20
C GLY A 202 -3.75 8.80 -16.75
N GLN A 203 -2.95 9.86 -16.87
CA GLN A 203 -3.41 11.22 -16.56
C GLN A 203 -4.50 11.68 -17.53
N LYS A 204 -5.56 12.29 -16.98
CA LYS A 204 -6.75 12.71 -17.76
C LYS A 204 -6.53 14.05 -18.50
N SER A 205 -5.70 14.91 -17.92
CA SER A 205 -5.48 16.28 -18.40
C SER A 205 -4.28 16.35 -19.35
N VAL A 206 -4.35 15.64 -20.47
CA VAL A 206 -3.31 15.69 -21.52
C VAL A 206 -3.87 16.33 -22.79
N ALA A 207 -3.13 17.29 -23.34
CA ALA A 207 -3.54 18.01 -24.53
C ALA A 207 -3.81 17.07 -25.71
N ALA A 208 -4.94 17.26 -26.39
CA ALA A 208 -5.30 16.46 -27.56
C ALA A 208 -4.28 16.59 -28.70
N ALA A 209 -3.60 17.73 -28.82
CA ALA A 209 -2.52 17.94 -29.78
C ALA A 209 -1.35 16.96 -29.54
N ALA A 210 -0.91 16.83 -28.28
CA ALA A 210 0.17 15.92 -27.92
C ALA A 210 -0.18 14.47 -28.25
N LYS A 211 -1.39 14.01 -27.89
CA LYS A 211 -1.89 12.67 -28.23
C LYS A 211 -1.93 12.44 -29.75
N ARG A 212 -2.45 13.40 -30.52
CA ARG A 212 -2.57 13.29 -31.98
C ARG A 212 -1.22 13.16 -32.68
N SER A 213 -0.17 13.83 -32.18
CA SER A 213 1.17 13.73 -32.78
C SER A 213 1.76 12.30 -32.66
N ALA A 214 1.36 11.54 -31.64
CA ALA A 214 1.71 10.13 -31.47
C ALA A 214 0.68 9.17 -32.09
N GLY A 215 -0.28 9.67 -32.87
CA GLY A 215 -1.31 8.84 -33.51
C GLY A 215 -2.39 8.29 -32.55
N ILE A 216 -2.46 8.82 -31.33
CA ILE A 216 -3.37 8.35 -30.28
C ILE A 216 -4.74 9.02 -30.43
N ARG A 217 -5.81 8.23 -30.25
CA ARG A 217 -7.21 8.72 -30.22
C ARG A 217 -7.87 8.39 -28.88
N GLY A 218 -8.69 9.32 -28.40
CA GLY A 218 -9.47 9.14 -27.17
C GLY A 218 -8.66 9.32 -25.89
N ASP A 219 -9.28 8.92 -24.78
CA ASP A 219 -8.68 8.84 -23.44
C ASP A 219 -8.61 7.37 -23.02
N LEU A 220 -7.83 7.09 -21.97
CA LEU A 220 -7.75 5.76 -21.38
C LEU A 220 -9.10 5.38 -20.76
N ASP A 221 -9.68 4.29 -21.25
CA ASP A 221 -10.91 3.72 -20.69
C ASP A 221 -10.61 2.46 -19.84
N HIS A 222 -11.67 1.86 -19.30
CA HIS A 222 -11.58 0.67 -18.45
C HIS A 222 -10.84 -0.50 -19.12
N PHE A 223 -11.08 -0.78 -20.40
CA PHE A 223 -10.47 -1.91 -21.11
C PHE A 223 -9.02 -1.61 -21.51
N GLY A 224 -8.76 -0.38 -21.97
CA GLY A 224 -7.43 0.13 -22.25
C GLY A 224 -6.54 0.06 -21.01
N ALA A 225 -7.07 0.34 -19.81
CA ALA A 225 -6.31 0.26 -18.57
C ALA A 225 -5.74 -1.15 -18.29
N LEU A 226 -6.50 -2.20 -18.59
CA LEU A 226 -6.02 -3.58 -18.48
C LEU A 226 -4.90 -3.86 -19.49
N GLY A 227 -5.04 -3.35 -20.72
CA GLY A 227 -3.98 -3.43 -21.72
C GLY A 227 -2.71 -2.66 -21.33
N PHE A 228 -2.87 -1.50 -20.70
CA PHE A 228 -1.76 -0.69 -20.20
C PHE A 228 -1.05 -1.37 -19.04
N LEU A 229 -1.78 -2.02 -18.14
CA LEU A 229 -1.18 -2.85 -17.09
C LEU A 229 -0.35 -3.99 -17.71
N GLN A 230 -0.86 -4.66 -18.74
CA GLN A 230 -0.12 -5.69 -19.45
C GLN A 230 1.15 -5.14 -20.12
N GLY A 231 1.05 -3.97 -20.76
CA GLY A 231 2.20 -3.25 -21.34
C GLY A 231 3.25 -2.90 -20.29
N LEU A 232 2.82 -2.35 -19.15
CA LEU A 232 3.70 -2.00 -18.04
C LEU A 232 4.44 -3.24 -17.48
N LEU A 233 3.76 -4.39 -17.36
CA LEU A 233 4.39 -5.64 -16.92
C LEU A 233 5.48 -6.10 -17.89
N THR A 234 5.26 -5.96 -19.20
CA THR A 234 6.29 -6.25 -20.22
C THR A 234 7.49 -5.32 -20.07
N VAL A 235 7.25 -4.01 -19.99
CA VAL A 235 8.32 -3.00 -19.83
C VAL A 235 9.13 -3.26 -18.56
N LEU A 236 8.45 -3.50 -17.42
CA LEU A 236 9.11 -3.80 -16.15
C LEU A 236 10.05 -4.99 -16.27
N ARG A 237 9.58 -6.10 -16.88
CA ARG A 237 10.38 -7.32 -17.04
C ARG A 237 11.66 -7.06 -17.82
N ASP A 238 11.56 -6.35 -18.94
CA ASP A 238 12.70 -6.04 -19.80
C ASP A 238 13.68 -5.06 -19.12
N CYS A 239 13.22 -4.24 -18.17
CA CYS A 239 14.08 -3.38 -17.33
C CYS A 239 14.74 -4.09 -16.14
N GLY A 240 14.65 -5.42 -16.06
CA GLY A 240 15.18 -6.18 -14.91
C GLY A 240 14.30 -6.13 -13.66
N HIS A 241 13.06 -5.63 -13.76
CA HIS A 241 12.03 -5.79 -12.72
C HIS A 241 11.13 -6.97 -13.08
N PRO A 242 11.35 -8.18 -12.55
CA PRO A 242 10.76 -9.42 -13.07
C PRO A 242 9.23 -9.53 -12.86
N GLY A 243 8.62 -8.58 -12.14
CA GLY A 243 7.17 -8.50 -11.97
C GLY A 243 6.74 -7.28 -11.15
N LEU A 244 5.44 -7.23 -10.85
CA LEU A 244 4.78 -6.18 -10.09
C LEU A 244 3.94 -6.79 -8.97
N LEU A 245 4.16 -6.35 -7.73
CA LEU A 245 3.18 -6.49 -6.66
C LEU A 245 2.22 -5.30 -6.69
N LEU A 246 0.94 -5.55 -6.95
CA LEU A 246 -0.13 -4.58 -6.88
C LEU A 246 -1.00 -4.87 -5.65
N VAL A 247 -1.07 -3.94 -4.71
CA VAL A 247 -1.98 -4.01 -3.57
C VAL A 247 -3.15 -3.07 -3.81
N LEU A 248 -4.38 -3.60 -3.79
CA LEU A 248 -5.60 -2.80 -3.68
C LEU A 248 -6.05 -2.81 -2.20
N ASP A 249 -5.70 -1.74 -1.48
CA ASP A 249 -5.99 -1.63 -0.05
C ASP A 249 -7.41 -1.07 0.17
N GLU A 250 -8.03 -1.48 1.26
CA GLU A 250 -9.35 -1.04 1.72
C GLU A 250 -10.52 -1.31 0.74
N VAL A 251 -10.57 -2.50 0.12
CA VAL A 251 -11.70 -2.84 -0.79
C VAL A 251 -13.04 -2.92 -0.04
N GLU A 252 -13.04 -3.00 1.29
CA GLU A 252 -14.27 -2.94 2.08
C GLU A 252 -15.02 -1.60 1.97
N THR A 253 -14.35 -0.53 1.52
CA THR A 253 -14.98 0.79 1.28
C THR A 253 -16.12 0.72 0.27
N LEU A 254 -16.11 -0.29 -0.62
CA LEU A 254 -17.19 -0.58 -1.57
C LEU A 254 -18.54 -0.87 -0.91
N GLN A 255 -18.55 -1.23 0.39
CA GLN A 255 -19.80 -1.41 1.13
C GLN A 255 -20.54 -0.08 1.36
N ARG A 256 -19.83 1.05 1.33
CA ARG A 256 -20.38 2.39 1.61
C ARG A 256 -20.90 3.11 0.37
N VAL A 257 -20.54 2.65 -0.82
CA VAL A 257 -20.93 3.31 -2.09
C VAL A 257 -22.36 2.95 -2.51
N ARG A 258 -22.91 3.67 -3.48
CA ARG A 258 -24.24 3.37 -4.06
C ARG A 258 -24.29 1.96 -4.67
N GLY A 259 -25.45 1.30 -4.58
CA GLY A 259 -25.62 -0.11 -4.97
C GLY A 259 -25.20 -0.46 -6.40
N ASP A 260 -25.54 0.37 -7.39
CA ASP A 260 -25.15 0.18 -8.79
C ASP A 260 -23.63 0.34 -9.01
N VAL A 261 -23.02 1.31 -8.32
CA VAL A 261 -21.56 1.53 -8.34
C VAL A 261 -20.82 0.38 -7.66
N ARG A 262 -21.36 -0.14 -6.55
CA ARG A 262 -20.83 -1.32 -5.85
C ARG A 262 -20.85 -2.53 -6.76
N GLU A 263 -21.96 -2.83 -7.43
CA GLU A 263 -22.07 -3.98 -8.33
C GLU A 263 -21.08 -3.89 -9.50
N LYS A 264 -20.88 -2.70 -10.08
CA LYS A 264 -19.85 -2.49 -11.10
C LYS A 264 -18.44 -2.71 -10.53
N SER A 265 -18.19 -2.29 -9.30
CA SER A 265 -16.88 -2.45 -8.64
C SER A 265 -16.58 -3.91 -8.31
N LEU A 266 -17.58 -4.66 -7.81
CA LEU A 266 -17.46 -6.11 -7.59
C LEU A 266 -17.24 -6.87 -8.91
N ASN A 267 -17.91 -6.45 -9.99
CA ASN A 267 -17.67 -7.01 -11.32
C ASN A 267 -16.28 -6.70 -11.86
N ALA A 268 -15.75 -5.49 -11.63
CA ALA A 268 -14.38 -5.14 -11.99
C ALA A 268 -13.35 -6.01 -11.24
N LEU A 269 -13.57 -6.25 -9.94
CA LEU A 269 -12.73 -7.17 -9.16
C LEU A 269 -12.81 -8.61 -9.70
N ARG A 270 -14.02 -9.12 -9.98
CA ARG A 270 -14.22 -10.43 -10.62
C ARG A 270 -13.45 -10.55 -11.93
N GLN A 271 -13.52 -9.51 -12.77
CA GLN A 271 -12.82 -9.46 -14.05
C GLN A 271 -11.29 -9.47 -13.85
N LEU A 272 -10.74 -8.71 -12.89
CA LEU A 272 -9.31 -8.76 -12.60
C LEU A 272 -8.84 -10.17 -12.23
N LEU A 273 -9.61 -10.90 -11.40
CA LEU A 273 -9.30 -12.28 -11.04
C LEU A 273 -9.34 -13.21 -12.27
N ASP A 274 -10.38 -13.10 -13.10
CA ASP A 274 -10.48 -13.89 -14.33
C ASP A 274 -9.30 -13.69 -15.27
N GLU A 275 -8.82 -12.45 -15.39
CA GLU A 275 -7.71 -12.10 -16.27
C GLU A 275 -6.35 -12.55 -15.70
N ILE A 276 -6.23 -12.67 -14.38
CA ILE A 276 -5.09 -13.32 -13.74
C ILE A 276 -5.10 -14.82 -14.02
N ASP A 277 -6.25 -15.48 -13.80
CA ASP A 277 -6.41 -16.92 -14.01
C ASP A 277 -6.25 -17.31 -15.49
N SER A 278 -6.63 -16.42 -16.43
CA SER A 278 -6.45 -16.63 -17.87
C SER A 278 -4.99 -16.44 -18.34
N GLY A 279 -4.10 -15.97 -17.47
CA GLY A 279 -2.69 -15.72 -17.79
C GLY A 279 -2.44 -14.43 -18.55
N ARG A 280 -3.38 -13.46 -18.55
CA ARG A 280 -3.20 -12.17 -19.26
C ARG A 280 -2.11 -11.31 -18.66
N PHE A 281 -1.83 -11.45 -17.36
CA PHE A 281 -0.90 -10.60 -16.61
C PHE A 281 0.32 -11.37 -16.06
N PRO A 282 1.20 -11.89 -16.94
CA PRO A 282 2.38 -12.63 -16.49
C PRO A 282 3.33 -11.69 -15.73
N GLY A 283 3.73 -12.10 -14.52
CA GLY A 283 4.52 -11.25 -13.61
C GLY A 283 3.68 -10.34 -12.71
N LEU A 284 2.36 -10.50 -12.63
CA LEU A 284 1.51 -9.78 -11.67
C LEU A 284 1.26 -10.60 -10.40
N PHE A 285 1.56 -10.01 -9.25
CA PHE A 285 1.02 -10.44 -7.96
C PHE A 285 -0.04 -9.42 -7.51
N LEU A 286 -1.32 -9.80 -7.54
CA LEU A 286 -2.40 -8.97 -7.01
C LEU A 286 -2.72 -9.36 -5.56
N VAL A 287 -2.73 -8.38 -4.67
CA VAL A 287 -3.24 -8.53 -3.30
C VAL A 287 -4.38 -7.55 -3.08
N ILE A 288 -5.49 -8.01 -2.52
CA ILE A 288 -6.57 -7.11 -2.06
C ILE A 288 -6.69 -7.19 -0.55
N THR A 289 -7.07 -6.11 0.12
CA THR A 289 -7.33 -6.13 1.56
C THR A 289 -8.79 -5.81 1.87
N GLY A 290 -9.38 -6.54 2.81
CA GLY A 290 -10.78 -6.37 3.17
C GLY A 290 -11.06 -6.75 4.62
N THR A 291 -12.16 -6.23 5.17
CA THR A 291 -12.71 -6.73 6.43
C THR A 291 -13.50 -8.01 6.25
N PRO A 292 -13.66 -8.83 7.30
CA PRO A 292 -14.60 -9.95 7.31
C PRO A 292 -15.99 -9.63 6.75
N ALA A 293 -16.55 -8.47 7.12
CA ALA A 293 -17.84 -8.00 6.61
C ALA A 293 -17.87 -7.82 5.08
N PHE A 294 -16.75 -7.42 4.46
CA PHE A 294 -16.66 -7.33 3.01
C PHE A 294 -16.71 -8.71 2.34
N TYR A 295 -16.15 -9.75 2.95
CA TYR A 295 -16.12 -11.08 2.34
C TYR A 295 -17.42 -11.87 2.60
N ASP A 296 -18.00 -11.76 3.79
CA ASP A 296 -19.16 -12.58 4.20
C ASP A 296 -20.49 -11.81 4.18
N GLY A 297 -20.43 -10.49 4.21
CA GLY A 297 -21.61 -9.65 4.33
C GLY A 297 -22.42 -9.54 3.03
N PRO A 298 -23.73 -9.27 3.13
CA PRO A 298 -24.62 -9.16 1.97
C PRO A 298 -24.33 -7.92 1.11
N GLN A 299 -23.58 -6.94 1.63
CA GLN A 299 -23.15 -5.76 0.90
C GLN A 299 -21.72 -5.89 0.36
N GLY A 300 -21.09 -7.04 0.51
CA GLY A 300 -19.73 -7.32 0.05
C GLY A 300 -19.70 -8.29 -1.12
N VAL A 301 -18.68 -9.15 -1.11
CA VAL A 301 -18.40 -10.18 -2.12
C VAL A 301 -19.60 -11.12 -2.36
N GLN A 302 -20.35 -11.47 -1.31
CA GLN A 302 -21.51 -12.36 -1.42
C GLN A 302 -22.62 -11.83 -2.34
N ARG A 303 -22.65 -10.52 -2.59
CA ARG A 303 -23.61 -9.89 -3.51
C ARG A 303 -23.39 -10.31 -4.97
N LEU A 304 -22.18 -10.73 -5.31
CA LEU A 304 -21.83 -11.21 -6.65
C LEU A 304 -21.37 -12.67 -6.56
N PRO A 305 -22.28 -13.66 -6.72
CA PRO A 305 -21.96 -15.09 -6.60
C PRO A 305 -20.71 -15.56 -7.36
N PRO A 306 -20.44 -15.15 -8.62
CA PRO A 306 -19.23 -15.59 -9.31
C PRO A 306 -17.94 -15.06 -8.66
N LEU A 307 -17.94 -13.87 -8.05
CA LEU A 307 -16.80 -13.39 -7.29
C LEU A 307 -16.67 -14.16 -5.97
N ALA A 308 -17.78 -14.40 -5.28
CA ALA A 308 -17.80 -15.17 -4.04
C ALA A 308 -17.23 -16.58 -4.20
N GLN A 309 -17.55 -17.26 -5.31
CA GLN A 309 -16.99 -18.57 -5.62
C GLN A 309 -15.47 -18.55 -5.80
N ARG A 310 -14.93 -17.53 -6.47
CA ARG A 310 -13.48 -17.39 -6.68
C ARG A 310 -12.73 -17.09 -5.38
N LEU A 311 -13.35 -16.33 -4.48
CA LEU A 311 -12.78 -15.98 -3.19
C LEU A 311 -13.10 -17.01 -2.10
N ALA A 312 -13.90 -18.04 -2.36
CA ALA A 312 -14.34 -18.96 -1.32
C ALA A 312 -13.15 -19.60 -0.58
N THR A 313 -13.17 -19.54 0.75
CA THR A 313 -12.15 -20.13 1.61
C THR A 313 -12.83 -20.54 2.91
N ASP A 314 -12.56 -21.75 3.38
CA ASP A 314 -13.15 -22.26 4.61
C ASP A 314 -12.35 -21.80 5.84
N PHE A 315 -12.99 -20.97 6.67
CA PHE A 315 -12.44 -20.48 7.94
C PHE A 315 -13.22 -20.98 9.17
N THR A 316 -14.07 -22.00 8.99
CA THR A 316 -14.93 -22.57 10.05
C THR A 316 -14.18 -23.43 11.06
N THR A 317 -13.02 -23.95 10.67
CA THR A 317 -12.14 -24.77 11.51
C THR A 317 -11.16 -23.93 12.34
N ASP A 318 -10.36 -24.59 13.18
CA ASP A 318 -9.38 -23.93 14.04
C ASP A 318 -8.40 -23.05 13.23
N PRO A 319 -8.32 -21.73 13.50
CA PRO A 319 -7.49 -20.77 12.76
C PRO A 319 -6.00 -21.06 12.70
N ARG A 320 -5.50 -21.96 13.56
CA ARG A 320 -4.10 -22.40 13.53
C ARG A 320 -3.79 -23.25 12.30
N PHE A 321 -4.81 -23.86 11.68
CA PHE A 321 -4.66 -24.71 10.49
C PHE A 321 -5.12 -24.03 9.21
N ASP A 322 -5.40 -22.72 9.24
CA ASP A 322 -5.64 -21.95 8.02
C ASP A 322 -4.44 -22.08 7.07
N SER A 323 -4.72 -22.50 5.83
CA SER A 323 -3.67 -22.66 4.83
C SER A 323 -3.11 -21.30 4.40
N PRO A 324 -1.79 -21.05 4.51
CA PRO A 324 -1.16 -19.86 3.96
C PRO A 324 -1.16 -19.81 2.42
N ARG A 325 -1.65 -20.87 1.76
CA ARG A 325 -1.82 -20.96 0.30
C ARG A 325 -3.27 -20.76 -0.16
N ALA A 326 -4.20 -20.57 0.77
CA ALA A 326 -5.60 -20.32 0.43
C ALA A 326 -5.76 -18.97 -0.26
N VAL A 327 -6.82 -18.81 -1.07
CA VAL A 327 -7.11 -17.56 -1.78
C VAL A 327 -7.33 -16.40 -0.81
N GLN A 328 -8.00 -16.65 0.32
CA GLN A 328 -8.07 -15.70 1.42
C GLN A 328 -7.02 -16.03 2.50
N LEU A 329 -6.34 -15.00 3.00
CA LEU A 329 -5.44 -15.09 4.15
C LEU A 329 -6.07 -14.37 5.35
N ARG A 330 -6.40 -15.11 6.42
CA ARG A 330 -6.95 -14.55 7.65
C ARG A 330 -5.82 -13.97 8.51
N LEU A 331 -5.87 -12.67 8.81
CA LEU A 331 -5.07 -12.05 9.86
C LEU A 331 -5.82 -12.11 11.19
N PRO A 332 -5.40 -12.95 12.16
CA PRO A 332 -5.89 -12.85 13.52
C PRO A 332 -5.40 -11.48 14.02
N GLY A 333 -6.31 -10.64 14.50
CA GLY A 333 -5.92 -9.34 15.08
C GLY A 333 -4.91 -9.50 16.22
N PHE A 334 -4.38 -8.39 16.71
CA PHE A 334 -3.45 -8.44 17.83
C PHE A 334 -4.16 -8.90 19.12
N ASP A 335 -3.45 -9.70 19.89
CA ASP A 335 -3.75 -10.09 21.27
C ASP A 335 -2.68 -9.51 22.22
N LEU A 336 -2.86 -9.69 23.53
CA LEU A 336 -1.90 -9.16 24.52
C LEU A 336 -0.49 -9.72 24.32
N ALA A 337 -0.38 -11.01 23.95
CA ALA A 337 0.91 -11.66 23.74
C ALA A 337 1.68 -11.06 22.55
N SER A 338 0.99 -10.86 21.42
CA SER A 338 1.56 -10.26 20.21
C SER A 338 1.87 -8.77 20.40
N LEU A 339 1.10 -8.02 21.20
CA LEU A 339 1.47 -6.65 21.58
C LEU A 339 2.68 -6.60 22.49
N GLY A 340 2.78 -7.52 23.46
CA GLY A 340 3.97 -7.64 24.30
C GLY A 340 5.22 -7.98 23.48
N GLU A 341 5.11 -8.89 22.50
CA GLU A 341 6.21 -9.17 21.55
C GLU A 341 6.56 -7.93 20.72
N LEU A 342 5.56 -7.25 20.17
CA LEU A 342 5.74 -6.03 19.37
C LEU A 342 6.43 -4.93 20.19
N GLY A 343 6.00 -4.71 21.44
CA GLY A 343 6.59 -3.74 22.35
C GLY A 343 8.05 -4.05 22.67
N ARG A 344 8.38 -5.32 22.90
CA ARG A 344 9.77 -5.75 23.14
C ARG A 344 10.66 -5.46 21.93
N LYS A 345 10.23 -5.83 20.71
CA LYS A 345 10.98 -5.54 19.48
C LYS A 345 11.20 -4.03 19.28
N VAL A 346 10.17 -3.21 19.51
CA VAL A 346 10.30 -1.76 19.36
C VAL A 346 11.20 -1.14 20.43
N ARG A 347 11.12 -1.60 21.69
CA ARG A 347 12.05 -1.20 22.75
C ARG A 347 13.50 -1.55 22.39
N GLU A 348 13.74 -2.73 21.83
CA GLU A 348 15.09 -3.14 21.36
C GLU A 348 15.60 -2.23 20.22
N ILE A 349 14.75 -1.92 19.24
CA ILE A 349 15.08 -0.97 18.16
C ILE A 349 15.43 0.41 18.73
N TYR A 350 14.65 0.89 19.70
CA TYR A 350 14.87 2.17 20.36
C TYR A 350 16.18 2.19 21.15
N ALA A 351 16.40 1.19 22.00
CA ALA A 351 17.54 1.11 22.91
C ALA A 351 18.88 1.13 22.18
N ALA A 352 18.92 0.65 20.94
CA ALA A 352 20.14 0.57 20.15
C ALA A 352 20.71 1.95 19.71
N ASP A 353 19.93 3.03 19.74
CA ASP A 353 20.41 4.41 19.51
C ASP A 353 20.07 5.37 20.68
N ALA A 354 19.66 4.83 21.83
CA ALA A 354 19.24 5.62 22.98
C ALA A 354 20.43 6.29 23.69
N ARG A 355 20.20 7.47 24.28
CA ARG A 355 21.19 8.16 25.12
C ARG A 355 21.38 7.44 26.46
N ARG A 356 20.32 6.80 26.97
CA ARG A 356 20.29 6.14 28.29
C ARG A 356 19.67 4.74 28.21
N PRO A 357 20.30 3.78 27.53
CA PRO A 357 19.73 2.45 27.28
C PRO A 357 19.40 1.67 28.58
N ASP A 358 20.22 1.80 29.62
CA ASP A 358 20.01 1.10 30.90
C ASP A 358 18.69 1.50 31.59
N ARG A 359 18.27 2.76 31.42
CA ARG A 359 17.01 3.25 31.98
C ARG A 359 15.81 2.69 31.26
N LEU A 360 15.89 2.49 29.95
CA LEU A 360 14.81 1.87 29.18
C LEU A 360 14.54 0.44 29.65
N ALA A 361 15.59 -0.35 29.87
CA ALA A 361 15.47 -1.72 30.37
C ALA A 361 14.87 -1.77 31.80
N THR A 362 15.13 -0.74 32.61
CA THR A 362 14.65 -0.67 34.00
C THR A 362 13.23 -0.15 34.12
N HIS A 363 12.89 0.93 33.40
CA HIS A 363 11.61 1.62 33.54
C HIS A 363 10.54 1.16 32.55
N ALA A 364 10.94 0.61 31.40
CA ALA A 364 10.07 -0.01 30.39
C ALA A 364 10.41 -1.51 30.24
N ASP A 365 10.50 -2.21 31.36
CA ASP A 365 10.69 -3.67 31.40
C ASP A 365 9.51 -4.44 30.77
N ASP A 366 9.65 -5.76 30.64
CA ASP A 366 8.64 -6.60 29.99
C ASP A 366 7.28 -6.56 30.73
N THR A 367 7.30 -6.43 32.06
CA THR A 367 6.08 -6.30 32.86
C THR A 367 5.36 -4.99 32.55
N TYR A 368 6.08 -3.88 32.42
CA TYR A 368 5.51 -2.60 32.03
C TYR A 368 4.90 -2.66 30.63
N LEU A 369 5.57 -3.30 29.67
CA LEU A 369 5.05 -3.42 28.31
C LEU A 369 3.72 -4.19 28.25
N GLU A 370 3.60 -5.25 29.07
CA GLU A 370 2.36 -5.99 29.23
C GLU A 370 1.27 -5.19 29.95
N GLU A 371 1.63 -4.43 30.99
CA GLU A 371 0.72 -3.53 31.70
C GLU A 371 0.16 -2.46 30.75
N LEU A 372 1.01 -1.81 29.97
CA LEU A 372 0.61 -0.83 28.97
C LEU A 372 -0.32 -1.44 27.92
N ALA A 373 0.00 -2.64 27.44
CA ALA A 373 -0.85 -3.36 26.50
C ALA A 373 -2.23 -3.68 27.13
N ARG A 374 -2.25 -4.19 28.36
CA ARG A 374 -3.48 -4.49 29.11
C ARG A 374 -4.33 -3.24 29.34
N SER A 375 -3.74 -2.14 29.79
CA SER A 375 -4.44 -0.88 30.00
C SER A 375 -5.08 -0.38 28.70
N LEU A 376 -4.36 -0.42 27.58
CA LEU A 376 -4.91 -0.02 26.29
C LEU A 376 -6.07 -0.91 25.83
N THR A 377 -5.98 -2.22 26.05
CA THR A 377 -7.08 -3.15 25.72
C THR A 377 -8.29 -3.00 26.64
N GLY A 378 -8.06 -2.73 27.93
CA GLY A 378 -9.11 -2.58 28.93
C GLY A 378 -9.93 -1.32 28.72
N SER A 379 -9.27 -0.21 28.34
CA SER A 379 -9.94 1.05 28.01
C SER A 379 -10.71 1.03 26.67
N LEU A 380 -10.58 -0.03 25.87
CA LEU A 380 -11.32 -0.23 24.61
C LEU A 380 -12.42 -1.30 24.73
N GLY A 381 -12.96 -1.53 25.94
CA GLY A 381 -14.15 -2.36 26.15
C GLY A 381 -13.95 -3.87 25.95
N GLY A 382 -12.71 -4.36 25.81
CA GLY A 382 -12.38 -5.79 25.74
C GLY A 382 -12.97 -6.57 24.54
N LYS A 383 -13.66 -5.90 23.61
CA LYS A 383 -14.26 -6.52 22.42
C LYS A 383 -13.72 -5.86 21.16
N VAL A 384 -12.67 -6.48 20.62
CA VAL A 384 -12.22 -6.38 19.21
C VAL A 384 -11.81 -4.97 18.76
N GLY A 385 -10.49 -4.74 18.75
CA GLY A 385 -9.90 -3.60 18.06
C GLY A 385 -8.72 -3.00 18.81
N ILE A 386 -7.76 -3.82 19.25
CA ILE A 386 -6.52 -3.24 19.77
C ILE A 386 -5.86 -2.50 18.63
N ALA A 387 -5.74 -1.19 18.71
CA ALA A 387 -5.06 -0.38 17.71
C ALA A 387 -3.54 -0.48 17.96
N PRO A 388 -2.80 -1.33 17.22
CA PRO A 388 -1.37 -1.51 17.48
C PRO A 388 -0.61 -0.22 17.21
N ARG A 389 -1.09 0.59 16.25
CA ARG A 389 -0.58 1.93 15.99
C ARG A 389 -0.63 2.85 17.22
N LEU A 390 -1.68 2.72 18.04
CA LEU A 390 -1.87 3.55 19.23
C LEU A 390 -0.98 3.05 20.35
N TYR A 391 -0.92 1.74 20.56
CA TYR A 391 0.05 1.12 21.47
C TYR A 391 1.48 1.58 21.17
N LEU A 392 1.89 1.47 19.90
CA LEU A 392 3.23 1.87 19.45
C LEU A 392 3.47 3.37 19.61
N ARG A 393 2.48 4.21 19.28
CA ARG A 393 2.59 5.66 19.47
C ARG A 393 2.79 6.03 20.93
N LYS A 394 1.96 5.51 21.84
CA LYS A 394 2.07 5.77 23.28
C LYS A 394 3.40 5.21 23.83
N LEU A 395 3.78 3.99 23.44
CA LEU A 395 5.04 3.39 23.84
C LEU A 395 6.24 4.26 23.42
N VAL A 396 6.33 4.67 22.16
CA VAL A 396 7.51 5.43 21.71
C VAL A 396 7.47 6.87 22.22
N ALA A 397 6.40 7.61 21.95
CA ALA A 397 6.34 9.06 22.19
C ALA A 397 6.10 9.42 23.67
N ASP A 398 5.30 8.65 24.40
CA ASP A 398 4.92 9.00 25.77
C ASP A 398 5.74 8.26 26.83
N VAL A 399 6.37 7.13 26.47
CA VAL A 399 7.14 6.31 27.41
C VAL A 399 8.62 6.35 27.08
N LEU A 400 9.06 5.77 25.96
CA LEU A 400 10.48 5.57 25.66
C LEU A 400 11.22 6.91 25.48
N ASP A 401 10.64 7.86 24.75
CA ASP A 401 11.20 9.20 24.57
C ASP A 401 11.39 9.92 25.92
N ARG A 402 10.40 9.86 26.80
CA ARG A 402 10.46 10.53 28.10
C ARG A 402 11.46 9.87 29.06
N ILE A 403 11.60 8.54 29.01
CA ILE A 403 12.64 7.82 29.76
C ILE A 403 14.04 8.22 29.28
N ASP A 404 14.23 8.40 27.97
CA ASP A 404 15.53 8.80 27.41
C ASP A 404 15.86 10.28 27.68
N GLU A 405 14.85 11.15 27.69
CA GLU A 405 15.00 12.60 27.84
C GLU A 405 15.09 13.09 29.30
N PHE A 406 14.29 12.53 30.22
CA PHE A 406 14.14 13.09 31.58
C PHE A 406 14.63 12.13 32.68
N ASP A 407 15.66 12.53 33.41
CA ASP A 407 16.35 11.77 34.48
C ASP A 407 15.43 11.21 35.57
N ASP A 408 14.36 11.93 35.89
CA ASP A 408 13.43 11.67 36.97
C ASP A 408 12.10 11.06 36.51
N PHE A 409 11.91 10.89 35.19
CA PHE A 409 10.70 10.28 34.67
C PHE A 409 10.64 8.77 34.97
N ASP A 410 9.56 8.35 35.64
CA ASP A 410 9.20 6.96 35.90
C ASP A 410 7.78 6.76 35.34
N PRO A 411 7.61 5.97 34.27
CA PRO A 411 6.31 5.85 33.61
C PRO A 411 5.25 5.20 34.50
N ARG A 412 5.63 4.49 35.57
CA ARG A 412 4.67 3.91 36.52
C ARG A 412 4.11 4.94 37.51
N LYS A 413 4.78 6.07 37.68
CA LYS A 413 4.39 7.14 38.61
C LYS A 413 3.89 8.38 37.89
N HIS A 414 4.50 8.71 36.75
CA HIS A 414 4.35 10.00 36.09
C HIS A 414 3.55 9.92 34.79
N TYR A 415 3.15 8.72 34.35
CA TYR A 415 2.33 8.53 33.15
C TYR A 415 1.05 7.76 33.47
N ALA A 416 -0.07 8.42 33.25
CA ALA A 416 -1.38 7.80 33.22
C ALA A 416 -1.82 7.65 31.77
N LEU A 417 -2.17 6.44 31.35
CA LEU A 417 -2.68 6.21 30.00
C LEU A 417 -4.05 6.89 29.87
N THR A 418 -4.12 7.90 29.00
CA THR A 418 -5.36 8.54 28.57
C THR A 418 -5.61 8.25 27.09
N LEU A 419 -6.88 7.98 26.77
CA LEU A 419 -7.34 7.75 25.41
C LEU A 419 -8.35 8.85 25.04
N ASP A 420 -7.95 9.70 24.11
CA ASP A 420 -8.87 10.67 23.52
C ASP A 420 -9.53 10.06 22.28
N SER A 421 -10.84 10.23 22.15
CA SER A 421 -11.62 9.91 20.96
C SER A 421 -11.02 10.46 19.66
N ALA A 422 -10.31 11.59 19.70
CA ALA A 422 -9.61 12.19 18.57
C ALA A 422 -8.38 11.38 18.11
N GLU A 423 -7.81 10.55 18.98
CA GLU A 423 -6.68 9.68 18.65
C GLU A 423 -7.11 8.44 17.86
N LEU A 424 -8.39 8.09 17.90
CA LEU A 424 -8.98 6.98 17.15
C LEU A 424 -9.33 7.41 15.71
N THR A 425 -9.05 6.53 14.75
CA THR A 425 -9.61 6.69 13.40
C THR A 425 -11.14 6.57 13.47
N PRO A 426 -11.90 7.15 12.52
CA PRO A 426 -13.35 6.99 12.47
C PRO A 426 -13.77 5.51 12.56
N THR A 427 -12.96 4.64 11.99
CA THR A 427 -13.23 3.22 11.92
C THR A 427 -12.94 2.49 13.23
N GLU A 428 -11.85 2.81 13.92
CA GLU A 428 -11.59 2.28 15.27
C GLU A 428 -12.61 2.82 16.28
N ARG A 429 -13.01 4.09 16.16
CA ARG A 429 -14.05 4.69 17.00
C ARG A 429 -15.39 3.96 16.84
N ASN A 430 -15.76 3.62 15.61
CA ASN A 430 -16.96 2.84 15.34
C ASN A 430 -16.86 1.39 15.84
N ALA A 431 -15.65 0.83 15.90
CA ALA A 431 -15.43 -0.52 16.43
C ALA A 431 -15.45 -0.56 17.97
N ALA A 432 -15.02 0.51 18.64
CA ALA A 432 -14.96 0.62 20.09
C ALA A 432 -16.33 0.77 20.78
N GLY A 433 -17.42 1.01 20.04
CA GLY A 433 -18.75 1.20 20.61
C GLY A 433 -18.98 2.63 21.15
N ALA A 434 -20.21 3.14 21.03
CA ALA A 434 -20.54 4.52 21.41
C ALA A 434 -20.66 4.76 22.93
N ASP A 435 -20.78 3.69 23.73
CA ASP A 435 -20.99 3.74 25.18
C ASP A 435 -19.68 3.65 26.00
N ASP A 436 -18.54 3.35 25.36
CA ASP A 436 -17.25 3.12 26.03
C ASP A 436 -16.33 4.36 26.06
N ILE A 437 -16.82 5.52 25.62
CA ILE A 437 -16.08 6.79 25.66
C ILE A 437 -16.76 7.71 26.67
N GLU A 438 -16.19 7.82 27.88
CA GLU A 438 -16.53 8.92 28.79
C GLU A 438 -16.13 10.24 28.13
N LEU A 439 -17.12 10.92 27.54
CA LEU A 439 -17.02 12.29 27.09
C LEU A 439 -17.15 13.19 28.32
N GLU A 440 -16.03 13.66 28.89
CA GLU A 440 -16.06 14.84 29.76
C GLU A 440 -16.42 16.05 28.89
N LEU A 441 -17.71 16.37 28.83
CA LEU A 441 -18.20 17.63 28.32
C LEU A 441 -17.90 18.70 29.38
N GLU A 442 -16.93 19.57 29.11
CA GLU A 442 -16.82 20.81 29.89
C GLU A 442 -18.14 21.59 29.79
N PRO A 443 -18.68 22.12 30.90
CA PRO A 443 -19.89 22.93 30.85
C PRO A 443 -19.60 24.22 30.07
N PHE A 444 -20.35 24.45 29.00
CA PHE A 444 -20.43 25.76 28.36
C PHE A 444 -20.87 26.79 29.40
N GLU A 445 -19.99 27.74 29.73
CA GLU A 445 -20.38 28.94 30.46
C GLU A 445 -21.34 29.77 29.61
N ASP A 446 -22.57 29.86 30.10
CA ASP A 446 -23.66 30.66 29.57
C ASP A 446 -23.32 32.16 29.79
N THR A 447 -22.76 32.84 28.77
CA THR A 447 -22.60 34.29 28.83
C THR A 447 -23.98 34.94 28.70
N ALA A 448 -24.56 35.22 29.86
CA ALA A 448 -25.80 35.95 30.03
C ALA A 448 -25.80 37.29 29.27
N SER A 449 -26.88 37.50 28.54
CA SER A 449 -27.30 38.75 27.92
C SER A 449 -27.49 39.88 28.95
N GLU A 450 -26.85 41.03 28.72
CA GLU A 450 -27.18 42.29 29.40
C GLU A 450 -28.55 42.83 28.93
N PRO A 451 -29.40 43.35 29.83
CA PRO A 451 -30.63 44.02 29.44
C PRO A 451 -30.38 45.50 29.16
N SER A 452 -30.74 45.94 27.96
CA SER A 452 -30.84 47.35 27.59
C SER A 452 -32.01 48.03 28.31
N THR A 453 -31.69 48.95 29.23
CA THR A 453 -32.66 49.87 29.85
C THR A 453 -33.04 51.00 28.89
N GLU A 454 -34.35 51.16 28.67
CA GLU A 454 -34.96 52.32 28.03
C GLU A 454 -34.71 53.61 28.84
N SER A 455 -34.42 54.70 28.14
CA SER A 455 -34.72 56.06 28.62
C SER A 455 -35.43 56.86 27.53
N LYS A 456 -36.74 57.08 27.71
CA LYS A 456 -37.50 58.16 27.08
C LYS A 456 -37.49 59.38 28.00
N SER A 457 -37.09 60.55 27.51
CA SER A 457 -37.81 61.82 27.67
C SER A 457 -37.03 63.01 27.09
N SER A 458 -37.49 63.52 25.94
CA SER A 458 -37.85 64.92 25.66
C SER A 458 -37.79 65.20 24.16
#